data_AF-X1FUH9-F1
#
_entry.id   AF-X1FUH9-F1
#
_cell.length_a   1.000
_cell.length_b   1.000
_cell.length_c   1.000
_cell.angle_alpha   90.00
_cell.angle_beta   90.00
_cell.angle_gamma   90.00
#
_symmetry.space_group_name_H-M   'P 1'
#
loop_
_entity.id
_entity.type
_entity.pdbx_description
1 polymer ?
#
loop_
_entity_poly.entity_id
_entity_poly.type
_entity_poly.pdbx_seq_one_letter_code
_entity_poly.pdbx_strand_id
1 'polypeptide(L)'
;PVLADRFLYFFDENPMISEDDDPYEQNNTLYHHVDLYHNSRRLWKGKYINYKLSTIEQEVLELKRDDDVPGAYMGHFYEMYSQNPEKYSGLIQACIEHNYNDVKNLPLILDQMLKS
;
A
#
# COMPACT_ATOMS: atom_id res chain seq x y z
N PRO A 1 12.61 -13.80 -4.20
CA PRO A 1 11.29 -13.29 -4.64
C PRO A 1 11.35 -11.77 -4.87
N VAL A 2 10.91 -11.26 -6.03
CA VAL A 2 11.10 -9.87 -6.52
C VAL A 2 10.86 -8.74 -5.49
N LEU A 3 9.99 -8.96 -4.50
CA LEU A 3 9.75 -8.03 -3.39
C LEU A 3 10.94 -7.93 -2.41
N ALA A 4 11.55 -9.06 -2.04
CA ALA A 4 12.76 -9.09 -1.22
C ALA A 4 13.89 -8.27 -1.87
N ASP A 5 14.05 -8.37 -3.19
CA ASP A 5 15.11 -7.68 -3.91
C ASP A 5 14.88 -6.16 -3.97
N ARG A 6 13.62 -5.73 -4.01
CA ARG A 6 13.29 -4.30 -3.97
C ARG A 6 13.67 -3.67 -2.65
N PHE A 7 13.63 -4.42 -1.54
CA PHE A 7 14.00 -3.89 -0.22
C PHE A 7 15.50 -3.56 -0.11
N LEU A 8 16.37 -4.22 -0.88
CA LEU A 8 17.80 -3.88 -0.93
C LEU A 8 18.09 -2.46 -1.43
N TYR A 9 17.15 -1.84 -2.15
CA TYR A 9 17.30 -0.45 -2.62
C TYR A 9 16.87 0.58 -1.56
N PHE A 10 16.16 0.14 -0.52
CA PHE A 10 15.55 1.02 0.49
C PHE A 10 16.11 0.81 1.90
N PHE A 11 16.74 -0.34 2.17
CA PHE A 11 17.27 -0.71 3.47
C PHE A 11 18.69 -1.25 3.33
N ASP A 12 19.55 -0.92 4.31
CA ASP A 12 20.93 -1.43 4.37
C ASP A 12 20.96 -2.95 4.60
N GLU A 13 19.96 -3.49 5.30
CA GLU A 13 19.72 -4.91 5.52
C GLU A 13 18.32 -5.27 5.03
N ASN A 14 18.17 -6.41 4.36
CA ASN A 14 16.86 -6.84 3.85
C ASN A 14 16.02 -7.44 4.99
N PRO A 15 14.92 -6.77 5.42
CA PRO A 15 14.15 -7.23 6.57
C PRO A 15 13.30 -8.48 6.27
N MET A 16 13.26 -8.93 5.01
CA MET A 16 12.42 -10.04 4.56
C MET A 16 13.19 -11.34 4.42
N ILE A 17 14.49 -11.40 4.64
CA ILE A 17 15.31 -12.62 4.55
C ILE A 17 16.21 -12.70 5.79
N SER A 18 16.49 -13.91 6.27
CA SER A 18 17.51 -14.12 7.28
C SER A 18 18.91 -14.15 6.67
N GLU A 19 19.96 -14.09 7.49
CA GLU A 19 21.35 -14.25 7.02
C GLU A 19 21.59 -15.61 6.35
N ASP A 20 20.78 -16.63 6.70
CA ASP A 20 20.88 -18.00 6.21
C ASP A 20 20.03 -18.24 4.93
N ASP A 21 19.19 -17.29 4.54
CA ASP A 21 18.34 -17.41 3.35
C ASP A 21 19.11 -16.99 2.09
N ASP A 22 19.14 -17.85 1.08
CA ASP A 22 19.67 -17.50 -0.24
C ASP A 22 18.60 -16.74 -1.05
N PRO A 23 18.84 -15.46 -1.40
CA PRO A 23 17.95 -14.74 -2.30
C PRO A 23 17.79 -15.51 -3.61
N TYR A 24 16.62 -15.44 -4.24
CA TYR A 24 16.31 -16.06 -5.55
C TYR A 24 16.11 -17.58 -5.59
N GLU A 25 16.52 -18.38 -4.59
CA GLU A 25 16.31 -19.84 -4.63
C GLU A 25 14.99 -20.33 -4.00
N GLN A 26 14.53 -19.70 -2.91
CA GLN A 26 13.35 -20.17 -2.16
C GLN A 26 12.30 -19.08 -1.91
N ASN A 27 11.06 -19.50 -1.59
CA ASN A 27 9.99 -18.64 -1.09
C ASN A 27 10.21 -18.22 0.37
N ASN A 28 11.45 -18.12 0.82
CA ASN A 28 11.75 -17.78 2.20
C ASN A 28 11.66 -16.27 2.33
N THR A 29 10.52 -15.83 2.83
CA THR A 29 10.44 -14.56 3.50
C THR A 29 10.34 -14.81 4.99
N LEU A 30 11.11 -14.08 5.80
CA LEU A 30 11.06 -14.13 7.26
C LEU A 30 9.63 -13.90 7.80
N TYR A 31 8.85 -13.08 7.09
CA TYR A 31 7.45 -12.81 7.37
C TYR A 31 6.55 -13.20 6.20
N HIS A 32 5.34 -13.68 6.50
CA HIS A 32 4.35 -13.92 5.47
C HIS A 32 3.86 -12.61 4.84
N HIS A 33 3.94 -12.51 3.52
CA HIS A 33 3.35 -11.40 2.78
C HIS A 33 1.85 -11.65 2.55
N VAL A 34 1.01 -10.75 3.04
CA VAL A 34 -0.44 -10.80 2.86
C VAL A 34 -0.88 -9.76 1.85
N ASP A 35 -1.29 -10.21 0.67
CA ASP A 35 -1.90 -9.35 -0.35
C ASP A 35 -3.41 -9.21 -0.10
N LEU A 36 -3.83 -8.05 0.40
CA LEU A 36 -5.24 -7.80 0.69
C LEU A 36 -6.10 -7.65 -0.57
N TYR A 37 -5.54 -7.29 -1.72
CA TYR A 37 -6.31 -7.16 -2.95
C TYR A 37 -6.85 -8.53 -3.40
N HIS A 38 -5.99 -9.54 -3.44
CA HIS A 38 -6.40 -10.89 -3.81
C HIS A 38 -7.38 -11.51 -2.80
N ASN A 39 -7.11 -11.31 -1.52
CA ASN A 39 -8.00 -11.80 -0.47
C ASN A 39 -9.37 -11.10 -0.51
N SER A 40 -9.41 -9.77 -0.73
CA SER A 40 -10.65 -8.99 -0.84
C SER A 40 -11.52 -9.46 -2.00
N ARG A 41 -10.90 -9.69 -3.18
CA ARG A 41 -11.60 -10.21 -4.36
C ARG A 41 -12.22 -11.59 -4.14
N ARG A 42 -11.54 -12.44 -3.38
CA ARG A 42 -12.02 -13.79 -3.08
C ARG A 42 -13.15 -13.77 -2.06
N LEU A 43 -12.98 -13.03 -0.97
CA LEU A 43 -13.93 -12.97 0.13
C LEU A 43 -15.23 -12.26 -0.26
N TRP A 44 -15.15 -11.14 -0.97
CA TRP A 44 -16.31 -10.32 -1.35
C TRP A 44 -16.64 -10.40 -2.84
N LYS A 45 -16.43 -11.58 -3.45
CA LYS A 45 -16.65 -11.80 -4.88
C LYS A 45 -18.09 -11.44 -5.28
N GLY A 46 -18.24 -10.50 -6.22
CA GLY A 46 -19.52 -10.03 -6.74
C GLY A 46 -20.34 -9.12 -5.81
N LYS A 47 -19.83 -8.80 -4.61
CA LYS A 47 -20.54 -7.95 -3.64
C LYS A 47 -20.39 -6.45 -3.92
N TYR A 48 -19.23 -6.04 -4.44
CA TYR A 48 -18.87 -4.64 -4.65
C TYR A 48 -18.59 -4.32 -6.11
N ILE A 49 -18.74 -3.04 -6.48
CA ILE A 49 -18.57 -2.57 -7.86
C ILE A 49 -17.15 -2.78 -8.39
N ASN A 50 -16.15 -2.69 -7.52
CA ASN A 50 -14.76 -3.05 -7.77
C ASN A 50 -14.04 -3.32 -6.44
N TYR A 51 -12.73 -3.57 -6.49
CA TYR A 51 -11.89 -3.91 -5.33
C TYR A 51 -10.71 -2.95 -5.18
N LYS A 52 -10.86 -1.71 -5.64
CA LYS A 52 -9.90 -0.64 -5.33
C LYS A 52 -9.95 -0.35 -3.83
N LEU A 53 -8.83 0.11 -3.27
CA LEU A 53 -8.73 0.37 -1.83
C LEU A 53 -9.85 1.29 -1.33
N SER A 54 -10.12 2.40 -2.03
CA SER A 54 -11.21 3.33 -1.68
C SER A 54 -12.60 2.69 -1.64
N THR A 55 -12.88 1.74 -2.55
CA THR A 55 -14.15 1.00 -2.51
C THR A 55 -14.18 0.03 -1.33
N ILE A 56 -13.08 -0.64 -1.02
CA ILE A 56 -13.02 -1.53 0.15
C ILE A 56 -13.15 -0.75 1.45
N GLU A 57 -12.46 0.37 1.60
CA GLU A 57 -12.58 1.23 2.79
C GLU A 57 -14.01 1.73 2.99
N GLN A 58 -14.69 2.16 1.92
CA GLN A 58 -16.07 2.59 2.00
C GLN A 58 -17.00 1.45 2.40
N GLU A 59 -16.88 0.30 1.75
CA GLU A 59 -17.85 -0.80 1.89
C GLU A 59 -17.59 -1.71 3.11
N VAL A 60 -16.39 -1.65 3.69
CA VAL A 60 -15.96 -2.53 4.79
C VAL A 60 -15.68 -1.74 6.07
N LEU A 61 -15.12 -0.52 5.96
CA LEU A 61 -14.81 0.34 7.11
C LEU A 61 -15.78 1.52 7.28
N GLU A 62 -16.73 1.70 6.35
CA GLU A 62 -17.64 2.85 6.31
C GLU A 62 -16.92 4.21 6.23
N LEU A 63 -15.67 4.21 5.74
CA LEU A 63 -14.86 5.41 5.58
C LEU A 63 -15.10 6.04 4.21
N LYS A 64 -15.51 7.31 4.19
CA LYS A 64 -15.57 8.11 2.97
C LYS A 64 -14.30 8.92 2.80
N ARG A 65 -13.68 8.84 1.62
CA ARG A 65 -12.58 9.71 1.21
C ARG A 65 -13.15 10.92 0.50
N ASP A 66 -13.20 12.07 1.18
CA ASP A 66 -13.74 13.31 0.60
C ASP A 66 -12.69 14.10 -0.22
N ASP A 67 -11.39 13.95 0.06
CA ASP A 67 -10.29 14.74 -0.55
C ASP A 67 -9.25 13.85 -1.26
N ASP A 68 -9.69 12.84 -2.01
CA ASP A 68 -8.76 11.86 -2.60
C ASP A 68 -8.07 12.42 -3.85
N VAL A 69 -6.77 12.68 -3.76
CA VAL A 69 -5.92 12.89 -4.92
C VAL A 69 -5.82 11.57 -5.68
N PRO A 70 -6.23 11.50 -6.96
CA PRO A 70 -6.09 10.25 -7.70
C PRO A 70 -4.63 9.83 -7.75
N GLY A 71 -4.34 8.58 -7.35
CA GLY A 71 -2.97 8.05 -7.27
C GLY A 71 -2.13 8.23 -8.54
N ALA A 72 -2.77 8.34 -9.71
CA ALA A 72 -2.11 8.63 -10.99
C ALA A 72 -1.40 10.00 -11.03
N TYR A 73 -1.81 10.98 -10.21
CA TYR A 73 -1.19 12.30 -10.15
C TYR A 73 0.00 12.37 -9.17
N MET A 74 0.19 11.36 -8.31
CA MET A 74 1.23 11.40 -7.28
C MET A 74 2.62 11.63 -7.89
N GLY A 75 2.95 10.93 -8.98
CA GLY A 75 4.23 11.11 -9.67
C GLY A 75 4.47 12.54 -10.15
N HIS A 76 3.44 13.18 -10.69
CA HIS A 76 3.51 14.58 -11.12
C HIS A 76 3.66 15.53 -9.92
N PHE A 77 3.02 15.25 -8.78
CA PHE A 77 3.17 16.06 -7.57
C PHE A 77 4.61 16.03 -7.04
N TYR A 78 5.25 14.86 -7.04
CA TYR A 78 6.67 14.73 -6.71
C TYR A 78 7.58 15.48 -7.70
N GLU A 79 7.27 15.43 -9.00
CA GLU A 79 8.01 16.19 -10.02
C GLU A 79 7.92 17.69 -9.77
N MET A 80 6.71 18.22 -9.57
CA MET A 80 6.49 19.64 -9.29
C MET A 80 7.21 20.09 -8.02
N TYR A 81 7.13 19.29 -6.95
CA TYR A 81 7.87 19.54 -5.72
C TYR A 81 9.38 19.57 -5.93
N SER A 82 9.93 18.62 -6.70
CA SER A 82 11.37 18.56 -6.97
C SER A 82 11.88 19.80 -7.72
N GLN A 83 11.02 20.42 -8.53
CA GLN A 83 11.35 21.66 -9.25
C GLN A 83 11.30 22.91 -8.37
N ASN A 84 10.34 22.99 -7.43
CA ASN A 84 10.21 24.12 -6.50
C ASN A 84 9.57 23.70 -5.17
N PRO A 85 10.37 23.25 -4.19
CA PRO A 85 9.87 22.74 -2.93
C PRO A 85 9.08 23.76 -2.10
N GLU A 86 9.51 25.04 -2.10
CA GLU A 86 8.85 26.10 -1.31
C GLU A 86 7.43 26.34 -1.80
N LYS A 87 7.23 26.36 -3.13
CA LYS A 87 5.93 26.60 -3.75
C LYS A 87 4.99 25.41 -3.66
N TYR A 88 5.52 24.19 -3.79
CA TYR A 88 4.72 22.97 -3.96
C TYR A 88 4.72 22.04 -2.74
N SER A 89 5.17 22.52 -1.58
CA SER A 89 5.16 21.77 -0.32
C SER A 89 3.78 21.18 0.03
N GLY A 90 2.69 21.91 -0.24
CA GLY A 90 1.32 21.44 -0.02
C GLY A 90 0.95 20.19 -0.85
N LEU A 91 1.53 20.00 -2.04
CA LEU A 91 1.28 18.80 -2.85
C LEU A 91 1.91 17.56 -2.21
N ILE A 92 3.10 17.69 -1.64
CA ILE A 92 3.75 16.59 -0.92
C ILE A 92 3.02 16.29 0.38
N GLN A 93 2.52 17.31 1.09
CA GLN A 93 1.67 17.09 2.26
C GLN A 93 0.45 16.24 1.89
N ALA A 94 -0.22 16.55 0.77
CA ALA A 94 -1.34 15.75 0.29
C ALA A 94 -0.93 14.31 -0.08
N CYS A 95 0.22 14.11 -0.74
CA CYS A 95 0.75 12.77 -1.03
C CYS A 95 1.03 11.97 0.24
N ILE A 96 1.62 12.59 1.25
CA ILE A 96 1.94 11.95 2.54
C ILE A 96 0.65 11.54 3.25
N GLU A 97 -0.33 12.44 3.33
CA GLU A 97 -1.61 12.14 3.98
C GLU A 97 -2.36 11.00 3.28
N HIS A 98 -2.37 10.98 1.94
CA HIS A 98 -2.95 9.87 1.17
C HIS A 98 -2.24 8.55 1.49
N ASN A 99 -0.91 8.50 1.39
CA ASN A 99 -0.13 7.30 1.63
C ASN A 99 -0.25 6.81 3.09
N TYR A 100 -0.33 7.74 4.04
CA TYR A 100 -0.55 7.42 5.44
C TYR A 100 -1.88 6.69 5.64
N ASN A 101 -2.97 7.22 5.08
CA ASN A 101 -4.29 6.59 5.18
C ASN A 101 -4.33 5.25 4.44
N ASP A 102 -3.71 5.17 3.26
CA ASP A 102 -3.58 3.91 2.51
C ASP A 102 -2.98 2.80 3.37
N VAL A 103 -1.84 3.06 4.01
CA VAL A 103 -1.13 2.07 4.83
C VAL A 103 -1.87 1.79 6.14
N LYS A 104 -2.34 2.85 6.83
CA LYS A 104 -3.04 2.75 8.11
C LYS A 104 -4.30 1.90 8.03
N ASN A 105 -5.03 1.96 6.91
CA ASN A 105 -6.32 1.29 6.80
C ASN A 105 -6.19 -0.20 6.44
N LEU A 106 -5.07 -0.66 5.86
CA LEU A 106 -4.84 -2.08 5.55
C LEU A 106 -5.04 -3.03 6.76
N PRO A 107 -4.44 -2.81 7.94
CA PRO A 107 -4.66 -3.68 9.09
C PRO A 107 -6.11 -3.68 9.58
N LEU A 108 -6.84 -2.57 9.44
CA LEU A 108 -8.26 -2.48 9.80
C LEU A 108 -9.12 -3.31 8.85
N ILE A 109 -8.83 -3.25 7.54
CA ILE A 109 -9.46 -4.09 6.53
C ILE A 109 -9.19 -5.56 6.85
N LEU A 110 -7.93 -5.93 7.13
CA LEU A 110 -7.56 -7.30 7.47
C LEU A 110 -8.33 -7.81 8.70
N ASP A 111 -8.43 -7.00 9.75
CA ASP A 111 -9.22 -7.35 10.95
C ASP A 111 -10.70 -7.64 10.62
N GLN A 112 -11.32 -6.85 9.74
CA GLN A 112 -12.69 -7.13 9.28
C GLN A 112 -12.78 -8.41 8.44
N MET A 113 -11.78 -8.69 7.60
CA MET A 113 -11.72 -9.92 6.81
C MET A 113 -11.63 -11.16 7.68
N LEU A 114 -10.87 -11.10 8.79
CA LEU A 114 -10.72 -12.22 9.72
C LEU A 114 -11.99 -12.50 10.55
N LYS A 115 -12.91 -11.54 10.64
CA LYS A 115 -14.21 -11.67 11.33
C LYS A 115 -15.35 -12.12 10.40
N SER A 116 -15.12 -12.13 9.10
CA SER A 116 -16.12 -12.41 8.06
C SER A 116 -16.36 -13.89 7.80
#